data_AF-A0A9E3Y216-F1
#
_entry.id   AF-A0A9E3Y216-F1
#
_cell.length_a   1.000
_cell.length_b   1.000
_cell.length_c   1.000
_cell.angle_alpha   90.00
_cell.angle_beta   90.00
_cell.angle_gamma   90.00
#
_symmetry.space_group_name_H-M   'P 1'
#
loop_
_entity.id
_entity.type
_entity.pdbx_description
1 polymer ?
#
loop_
_entity_poly.entity_id
_entity_poly.type
_entity_poly.pdbx_seq_one_letter_code
_entity_poly.pdbx_strand_id
1 'polypeptide(L)'
;MKTLKVLLLESHPGAGDTTADQLVQDGHQVHRCHEPGDTGFACVGLGPDRHCPIDHHIDAAVLVRAGDEEVPTPHEDGVRCAIRAGIPLVEVNDD
;
A
#
# COMPACT_ATOMS: atom_id res chain seq x y z
N MET A 1 -10.43 -3.94 -19.36
CA MET A 1 -9.06 -3.98 -18.78
C MET A 1 -8.87 -5.29 -18.03
N LYS A 2 -7.62 -5.71 -17.80
CA LYS A 2 -7.32 -6.83 -16.89
C LYS A 2 -7.38 -6.32 -15.44
N THR A 3 -8.13 -6.98 -14.57
CA THR A 3 -8.10 -6.70 -13.11
C THR A 3 -6.70 -6.97 -12.57
N LEU A 4 -6.20 -6.03 -11.76
CA LEU A 4 -4.89 -6.10 -11.12
C LEU A 4 -5.08 -6.17 -9.61
N LYS A 5 -4.17 -6.86 -8.92
CA LYS A 5 -4.04 -6.83 -7.47
C LYS A 5 -3.00 -5.78 -7.10
N VAL A 6 -3.45 -4.70 -6.51
CA VAL A 6 -2.62 -3.54 -6.17
C VAL A 6 -2.40 -3.52 -4.67
N LEU A 7 -1.14 -3.50 -4.24
CA LEU A 7 -0.79 -3.19 -2.86
C LEU A 7 -0.72 -1.68 -2.71
N LEU A 8 -1.69 -1.09 -2.03
CA LEU A 8 -1.71 0.33 -1.71
C LEU A 8 -0.99 0.57 -0.39
N LEU A 9 -0.01 1.46 -0.46
CA LEU A 9 0.80 1.95 0.65
C LEU A 9 0.58 3.46 0.74
N GLU A 10 0.65 4.00 1.94
CA GLU A 10 0.40 5.41 2.18
C GLU A 10 1.40 5.96 3.21
N SER A 11 1.77 7.23 3.09
CA SER A 11 2.62 7.88 4.08
C SER A 11 1.88 8.15 5.39
N HIS A 12 0.57 8.37 5.33
CA HIS A 12 -0.29 8.63 6.48
C HIS A 12 -1.63 7.92 6.34
N PRO A 13 -2.29 7.56 7.47
CA PRO A 13 -3.65 7.02 7.44
C PRO A 13 -4.60 7.87 6.59
N GLY A 14 -5.15 7.26 5.55
CA GLY A 14 -6.16 7.87 4.68
C GLY A 14 -5.59 8.69 3.51
N ALA A 15 -4.27 8.89 3.41
CA ALA A 15 -3.68 9.54 2.24
C ALA A 15 -3.95 8.76 0.94
N GLY A 16 -4.09 7.44 1.03
CA GLY A 16 -4.37 6.60 -0.12
C GLY A 16 -5.84 6.50 -0.51
N ASP A 17 -6.80 7.06 0.23
CA ASP A 17 -8.23 6.74 0.07
C ASP A 17 -8.78 7.12 -1.30
N THR A 18 -8.49 8.33 -1.79
CA THR A 18 -8.92 8.75 -3.13
C THR A 18 -8.34 7.84 -4.21
N THR A 19 -7.06 7.47 -4.09
CA THR A 19 -6.40 6.54 -5.03
C THR A 19 -7.02 5.14 -4.95
N ALA A 20 -7.35 4.67 -3.75
CA ALA A 20 -8.00 3.37 -3.54
C ALA A 20 -9.36 3.32 -4.24
N ASP A 21 -10.19 4.34 -4.04
CA ASP A 21 -11.51 4.44 -4.64
C ASP A 21 -11.42 4.46 -6.16
N GLN A 22 -10.50 5.23 -6.74
CA GLN A 22 -10.27 5.26 -8.18
C GLN A 22 -9.86 3.89 -8.73
N LEU A 23 -8.90 3.21 -8.08
CA LEU A 23 -8.47 1.86 -8.48
C LEU A 23 -9.61 0.84 -8.43
N VAL A 24 -10.45 0.90 -7.39
CA VAL A 24 -11.62 0.03 -7.26
C VAL A 24 -12.66 0.34 -8.33
N GLN A 25 -12.94 1.61 -8.59
CA GLN A 25 -13.87 2.04 -9.64
C GLN A 25 -13.42 1.57 -11.03
N ASP A 26 -12.11 1.53 -11.28
CA ASP A 26 -11.52 1.04 -12.53
C ASP A 26 -11.46 -0.51 -12.62
N GLY A 27 -11.92 -1.21 -11.58
CA GLY A 27 -12.05 -2.66 -11.55
C GLY A 27 -10.80 -3.42 -11.08
N HIS A 28 -9.91 -2.75 -10.35
CA HIS A 28 -8.75 -3.35 -9.67
C HIS A 28 -9.10 -3.80 -8.24
N GLN A 29 -8.29 -4.71 -7.68
CA GLN A 29 -8.40 -5.17 -6.30
C GLN A 29 -7.34 -4.50 -5.46
N VAL A 30 -7.75 -3.77 -4.42
CA VAL A 30 -6.84 -3.07 -3.52
C VAL A 30 -6.58 -3.93 -2.28
N HIS A 31 -5.31 -4.09 -1.95
CA HIS A 31 -4.83 -4.69 -0.71
C HIS A 31 -4.05 -3.63 0.07
N ARG A 32 -4.09 -3.69 1.40
CA ARG A 32 -3.37 -2.75 2.27
C ARG A 32 -2.56 -3.52 3.31
N CYS A 33 -1.44 -2.93 3.74
CA CYS A 33 -0.71 -3.43 4.91
C CYS A 33 -1.43 -3.10 6.22
N HIS A 34 -2.23 -2.03 6.23
CA HIS A 34 -2.94 -1.52 7.40
C HIS A 34 -4.32 -1.04 6.96
N GLU A 35 -5.34 -1.29 7.76
CA GLU A 35 -6.67 -0.78 7.48
C GLU A 35 -6.75 0.71 7.88
N PRO A 36 -7.67 1.49 7.26
CA PRO A 36 -7.87 2.88 7.65
C PRO A 36 -8.10 3.03 9.15
N GLY A 37 -7.28 3.87 9.80
CA GLY A 37 -7.32 4.12 11.24
C GLY A 37 -6.33 3.29 12.09
N ASP A 38 -5.62 2.34 11.50
CA ASP A 38 -4.52 1.63 12.16
C ASP A 38 -3.30 2.54 12.39
N THR A 39 -2.49 2.23 13.40
CA THR A 39 -1.29 3.01 13.78
C THR A 39 -0.05 2.73 12.92
N GLY A 40 -0.15 1.87 11.89
CA GLY A 40 1.00 1.44 11.06
C GLY A 40 1.99 0.51 11.79
N PHE A 41 1.80 0.28 13.08
CA PHE A 41 2.58 -0.64 13.90
C PHE A 41 1.64 -1.46 14.80
N ALA A 42 1.85 -2.77 14.98
CA ALA A 42 2.93 -3.58 14.40
C ALA A 42 2.65 -4.01 12.95
N CYS A 43 3.72 -4.34 12.21
CA CYS A 43 3.61 -4.92 10.87
C CYS A 43 2.66 -6.13 10.87
N VAL A 44 1.67 -6.13 9.97
CA VAL A 44 0.64 -7.20 9.89
C VAL A 44 1.22 -8.58 9.59
N GLY A 45 2.38 -8.65 8.93
CA GLY A 45 3.10 -9.91 8.71
C GLY A 45 3.69 -10.52 10.00
N LEU A 46 3.85 -9.72 11.05
CA LEU A 46 4.30 -10.17 12.38
C LEU A 46 3.12 -10.41 13.34
N GLY A 47 1.90 -10.03 12.95
CA GLY A 47 0.68 -10.24 13.72
C GLY A 47 0.30 -11.73 13.87
N PRO A 48 -0.61 -12.05 14.80
CA PRO A 48 -1.00 -13.43 15.11
C PRO A 48 -1.56 -14.17 13.89
N ASP A 49 -2.24 -13.45 12.99
CA ASP A 49 -2.89 -14.05 11.82
C ASP A 49 -1.98 -14.11 10.58
N ARG A 50 -0.82 -13.43 10.59
CA ARG A 50 0.21 -13.44 9.53
C ARG A 50 -0.30 -13.21 8.10
N HIS A 51 -1.38 -12.46 7.91
CA HIS A 51 -1.92 -12.18 6.58
C HIS A 51 -1.17 -11.03 5.90
N CYS A 52 0.12 -11.22 5.60
CA CYS A 52 0.87 -10.24 4.82
C CYS A 52 0.39 -10.26 3.36
N PRO A 53 -0.04 -9.12 2.78
CA PRO A 53 -0.48 -9.09 1.38
C PRO A 53 0.57 -9.59 0.38
N ILE A 54 1.86 -9.43 0.71
CA ILE A 54 3.00 -9.82 -0.13
C ILE A 54 3.22 -11.33 -0.17
N ASP A 55 2.68 -12.09 0.80
CA ASP A 55 2.70 -13.56 0.75
C ASP A 55 1.72 -14.11 -0.31
N HIS A 56 0.93 -13.23 -0.92
CA HIS A 56 0.07 -13.51 -2.06
C HIS A 56 0.55 -12.77 -3.32
N HIS A 57 0.06 -13.19 -4.49
CA HIS A 57 0.40 -12.51 -5.75
C HIS A 57 -0.13 -11.08 -5.77
N ILE A 58 0.78 -10.11 -5.93
CA ILE A 58 0.52 -8.68 -6.14
C ILE A 58 1.09 -8.30 -7.51
N ASP A 59 0.31 -7.61 -8.33
CA ASP A 59 0.73 -7.18 -9.68
C ASP A 59 1.55 -5.89 -9.63
N ALA A 60 1.22 -4.97 -8.73
CA ALA A 60 1.92 -3.70 -8.53
C ALA A 60 1.72 -3.17 -7.10
N ALA A 61 2.68 -2.39 -6.62
CA ALA A 61 2.55 -1.60 -5.40
C ALA A 61 2.44 -0.11 -5.77
N VAL A 62 1.55 0.61 -5.09
CA VAL A 62 1.35 2.05 -5.24
C VAL A 62 1.58 2.71 -3.90
N LEU A 63 2.55 3.61 -3.82
CA LEU A 63 2.81 4.45 -2.66
C LEU A 63 2.18 5.82 -2.89
N VAL A 64 1.24 6.21 -2.02
CA VAL A 64 0.65 7.54 -2.00
C VAL A 64 1.30 8.36 -0.89
N ARG A 65 1.92 9.48 -1.24
CA ARG A 65 2.54 10.37 -0.25
C ARG A 65 1.73 11.67 -0.14
N ALA A 66 1.22 11.93 1.06
CA ALA A 66 0.65 13.24 1.40
C ALA A 66 1.79 14.23 1.67
N GLY A 67 1.93 15.23 0.80
CA GLY A 67 2.87 16.34 0.95
C GLY A 67 4.35 16.00 0.69
N ASP A 68 5.21 17.00 0.88
CA ASP A 68 6.64 16.95 0.56
C ASP A 68 7.50 16.36 1.70
N GLU A 69 7.04 15.30 2.37
CA GLU A 69 7.85 14.71 3.43
C GLU A 69 9.20 14.22 2.91
N GLU A 70 10.28 14.68 3.52
CA GLU A 70 11.64 14.31 3.10
C GLU A 70 12.04 12.89 3.55
N VAL A 71 11.33 12.32 4.53
CA VAL A 71 11.68 11.06 5.18
C VAL A 71 10.50 10.09 5.16
N PRO A 72 10.69 8.80 4.80
CA PRO A 72 9.65 7.79 4.87
C PRO A 72 9.06 7.62 6.28
N THR A 73 7.74 7.45 6.36
CA THR A 73 7.04 7.18 7.62
C THR A 73 6.98 5.68 7.93
N PRO A 74 6.62 5.28 9.17
CA PRO A 74 6.37 3.87 9.49
C PRO A 74 5.29 3.20 8.63
N HIS A 75 4.32 3.96 8.10
CA HIS A 75 3.27 3.42 7.22
C HIS A 75 3.81 3.00 5.85
N GLU A 76 5.01 3.47 5.48
CA GLU A 76 5.67 3.15 4.22
C GLU A 76 6.52 1.86 4.28
N ASP A 77 6.56 1.13 5.41
CA ASP A 77 7.43 -0.05 5.57
C ASP A 77 7.16 -1.15 4.51
N GLY A 78 5.93 -1.22 4.00
CA GLY A 78 5.55 -2.12 2.90
C GLY A 78 6.36 -1.90 1.62
N VAL A 79 6.92 -0.71 1.39
CA VAL A 79 7.80 -0.38 0.25
C VAL A 79 9.01 -1.31 0.21
N ARG A 80 9.63 -1.55 1.37
CA ARG A 80 10.81 -2.41 1.48
C ARG A 80 10.49 -3.84 1.07
N CYS A 81 9.33 -4.33 1.50
CA CYS A 81 8.89 -5.68 1.18
C CYS A 81 8.53 -5.82 -0.30
N ALA A 82 7.86 -4.83 -0.89
CA ALA A 82 7.53 -4.81 -2.32
C ALA A 82 8.80 -4.85 -3.20
N ILE A 83 9.79 -4.02 -2.89
CA ILE A 83 11.09 -4.00 -3.58
C ILE A 83 11.79 -5.36 -3.47
N ARG A 84 11.84 -5.94 -2.26
CA ARG A 84 12.48 -7.25 -2.03
C ARG A 84 11.78 -8.38 -2.80
N ALA A 85 10.47 -8.28 -3.00
CA ALA A 85 9.69 -9.25 -3.77
C ALA A 85 9.76 -9.02 -5.29
N GLY A 86 10.41 -7.94 -5.76
CA GLY A 86 10.46 -7.58 -7.18
C GLY A 86 9.13 -7.09 -7.74
N ILE A 87 8.21 -6.63 -6.87
CA ILE A 87 6.93 -6.05 -7.27
C ILE A 87 7.19 -4.64 -7.84
N PRO A 88 6.67 -4.31 -9.03
CA PRO A 88 6.75 -2.94 -9.56
C PRO A 88 6.15 -1.94 -8.58
N LEU A 89 6.89 -0.89 -8.23
CA LEU A 89 6.47 0.17 -7.32
C LEU A 89 6.25 1.47 -8.09
N VAL A 90 5.09 2.09 -7.90
CA VAL A 90 4.76 3.42 -8.43
C VAL A 90 4.53 4.35 -7.25
N GLU A 91 5.18 5.51 -7.26
CA GLU A 91 4.91 6.59 -6.32
C GLU A 91 3.95 7.59 -6.98
N VAL A 92 2.92 8.00 -6.25
CA VAL A 92 1.98 9.05 -6.65
C VAL A 92 1.89 10.08 -5.53
N ASN A 93 1.84 11.35 -5.91
CA ASN A 93 1.59 12.44 -4.99
C ASN A 93 0.08 12.71 -4.96
N ASP A 94 -0.42 13.04 -3.78
CA ASP A 94 -1.80 13.55 -3.62
C ASP A 94 -1.77 15.04 -4.00
N ASP A 95 -2.18 15.37 -5.24
CA ASP A 95 -2.26 16.74 -5.78
C ASP A 95 -3.49 17.51 -5.25
#